data_AF-A0A661QE58-F1
#
_entry.id   AF-A0A661QE58-F1
#
_cell.length_a   1.000
_cell.length_b   1.000
_cell.length_c   1.000
_cell.angle_alpha   90.00
_cell.angle_beta   90.00
_cell.angle_gamma   90.00
#
_symmetry.space_group_name_H-M   'P 1'
#
loop_
_entity.id
_entity.type
_entity.pdbx_description
1 polymer ?
#
loop_
_entity_poly.entity_id
_entity_poly.type
_entity_poly.pdbx_seq_one_letter_code
_entity_poly.pdbx_strand_id
1 'polypeptide(L)' 'MSTTLTLEIPDQIYRPLLKKADKCGKTLDQILIEWLGDVVKDELDDPLLKLAGTFSSDIKDISSNHDFYIGQELRNAHE' A
#
# COMPACT_ATOMS: atom_id res chain seq x y z
N MET A 1 -5.30 -21.68 13.22
CA MET A 1 -5.70 -22.83 12.39
C MET A 1 -5.12 -22.63 11.00
N SER A 2 -4.64 -23.69 10.34
CA SER A 2 -4.09 -23.61 8.98
C SER A 2 -5.13 -24.05 7.96
N THR A 3 -5.33 -23.23 6.92
CA THR A 3 -6.23 -23.53 5.79
C THR A 3 -5.38 -23.68 4.53
N THR A 4 -5.63 -24.73 3.75
CA THR A 4 -4.93 -24.94 2.48
C THR A 4 -5.63 -24.19 1.35
N LEU A 5 -4.87 -23.39 0.60
CA LEU A 5 -5.34 -22.69 -0.59
C LEU A 5 -4.63 -23.25 -1.82
N THR A 6 -5.39 -23.64 -2.85
CA THR A 6 -4.85 -24.09 -4.14
C THR A 6 -5.21 -23.05 -5.21
N LEU A 7 -4.22 -22.59 -5.96
CA LEU A 7 -4.37 -21.54 -6.97
C LEU A 7 -3.88 -22.03 -8.33
N GLU A 8 -4.68 -21.79 -9.37
CA GLU A 8 -4.23 -21.91 -10.76
C GLU A 8 -3.65 -20.56 -11.20
N ILE A 9 -2.32 -20.49 -11.28
CA ILE A 9 -1.60 -19.26 -11.61
C ILE A 9 -1.12 -19.34 -13.06
N PRO A 10 -1.47 -18.37 -13.92
CA PRO A 10 -0.93 -18.30 -15.28
C PRO A 10 0.60 -18.26 -15.27
N ASP A 11 1.21 -18.96 -16.23
CA ASP A 11 2.65 -19.16 -16.34
C ASP A 11 3.44 -17.83 -16.42
N GLN A 12 2.82 -16.81 -17.04
CA GLN A 12 3.35 -15.45 -17.14
C GLN A 12 3.53 -14.75 -15.77
N ILE A 13 2.78 -15.17 -14.75
CA ILE A 13 2.85 -14.66 -13.37
C ILE A 13 3.72 -15.59 -12.52
N TYR A 14 3.56 -16.91 -12.70
CA TYR A 14 4.28 -17.92 -11.94
C TYR A 14 5.81 -17.82 -12.09
N ARG A 15 6.31 -17.68 -13.33
CA ARG A 15 7.76 -17.62 -13.60
C ARG A 15 8.46 -16.40 -12.97
N PRO A 16 7.92 -15.16 -13.07
CA PRO A 16 8.46 -14.02 -12.33
C PRO A 16 8.47 -14.22 -10.81
N LEU A 17 7.41 -14.80 -10.25
CA LEU A 17 7.32 -15.04 -8.80
C LEU A 17 8.40 -16.02 -8.32
N LEU A 18 8.61 -17.12 -9.06
CA LEU A 18 9.69 -18.07 -8.79
C LEU A 18 11.07 -17.40 -8.77
N LYS A 19 11.36 -16.55 -9.76
CA LYS A 19 12.62 -15.79 -9.81
C LYS A 19 12.78 -14.85 -8.61
N LYS A 20 11.69 -14.27 -8.13
CA LYS A 20 11.73 -13.39 -6.96
C LYS A 20 11.94 -14.16 -5.67
N ALA A 21 11.34 -15.36 -5.55
CA ALA A 21 11.57 -16.30 -4.45
C ALA A 21 13.04 -16.72 -4.37
N ASP A 22 13.61 -17.12 -5.51
CA ASP A 22 15.02 -17.51 -5.62
C ASP A 22 15.97 -16.37 -5.19
N LYS A 23 15.74 -15.14 -5.68
CA LYS A 23 16.53 -13.95 -5.29
C LYS A 23 16.48 -13.64 -3.80
N CYS A 24 15.39 -13.99 -3.13
CA CYS A 24 15.21 -13.77 -1.70
C CYS A 24 15.63 -14.97 -0.85
N GLY A 25 16.09 -16.07 -1.47
CA GLY A 25 16.43 -17.32 -0.75
C GLY A 25 15.22 -17.96 -0.06
N LYS A 26 14.01 -17.69 -0.54
CA LYS A 26 12.74 -18.15 0.04
C LYS A 26 12.02 -19.09 -0.92
N THR A 27 11.14 -19.93 -0.41
CA THR A 27 10.21 -20.68 -1.27
C THR A 27 9.10 -19.77 -1.78
N LEU A 28 8.45 -20.17 -2.87
CA LEU A 28 7.31 -19.43 -3.42
C LEU A 28 6.18 -19.28 -2.39
N ASP A 29 5.88 -20.37 -1.66
CA ASP A 29 4.83 -20.37 -0.63
C ASP A 29 5.12 -19.37 0.50
N GLN A 30 6.39 -19.25 0.91
CA GLN A 30 6.80 -18.29 1.94
C GLN A 30 6.56 -16.84 1.48
N ILE A 31 6.94 -16.52 0.24
CA ILE A 31 6.70 -15.17 -0.32
C ILE A 31 5.21 -14.89 -0.45
N LEU A 32 4.43 -15.87 -0.92
CA LEU A 32 2.99 -15.69 -1.10
C LEU A 32 2.28 -15.47 0.24
N ILE A 33 2.63 -16.24 1.27
CA ILE A 33 2.08 -16.06 2.62
C ILE A 33 2.47 -14.70 3.21
N GLU A 34 3.72 -14.27 3.03
CA GLU A 34 4.20 -12.96 3.50
C GLU A 34 3.42 -11.83 2.83
N TRP A 35 3.28 -11.85 1.50
CA TRP A 35 2.53 -10.82 0.78
C TRP A 35 1.03 -10.84 1.09
N LEU A 36 0.42 -12.03 1.24
CA LEU A 36 -0.96 -12.16 1.72
C LEU A 36 -1.11 -11.54 3.12
N GLY A 37 -0.11 -11.73 3.98
CA GLY A 37 -0.07 -11.12 5.32
C GLY A 37 0.06 -9.60 5.27
N ASP A 38 0.90 -9.06 4.39
CA ASP A 38 1.10 -7.62 4.24
C ASP A 38 -0.16 -6.92 3.70
N VAL A 39 -0.83 -7.50 2.69
CA VAL A 39 -2.10 -6.98 2.17
C VAL A 39 -3.16 -6.90 3.26
N VAL A 40 -3.26 -7.94 4.10
CA VAL A 40 -4.23 -7.97 5.20
C VAL A 40 -3.87 -7.01 6.33
N LYS A 41 -2.57 -6.80 6.60
CA LYS A 41 -2.12 -5.83 7.62
C LYS A 41 -2.43 -4.39 7.23
N ASP A 42 -2.17 -4.01 5.98
CA ASP A 42 -2.43 -2.67 5.47
C ASP A 42 -3.93 -2.31 5.54
N GLU A 43 -4.82 -3.29 5.41
CA GLU A 43 -6.26 -3.07 5.49
C GLU A 43 -6.80 -3.04 6.94
N LEU A 44 -6.17 -3.78 7.87
CA LEU A 44 -6.66 -3.92 9.24
C LEU A 44 -6.11 -2.90 10.23
N ASP A 45 -4.93 -2.33 9.99
CA ASP A 45 -4.27 -1.44 10.96
C ASP A 45 -3.59 -0.26 10.28
N ASP A 46 -4.25 0.39 9.32
CA ASP A 46 -3.79 1.70 8.82
C ASP A 46 -3.88 2.73 9.96
N PRO A 47 -2.74 3.14 10.56
CA PRO A 47 -2.75 4.09 11.66
C PRO A 47 -3.17 5.49 11.21
N LEU A 48 -3.07 5.81 9.91
CA LEU A 48 -3.50 7.08 9.33
C LEU A 48 -5.00 7.10 9.08
N LEU A 49 -5.62 5.97 8.79
CA LEU A 49 -7.08 5.88 8.68
C LEU A 49 -7.77 6.26 10.01
N LYS A 50 -7.14 6.00 11.16
CA LYS A 50 -7.62 6.48 12.48
C LYS A 50 -7.68 8.00 12.58
N LEU A 51 -6.96 8.72 11.72
CA LEU A 51 -6.95 10.19 11.65
C LEU A 51 -7.95 10.74 10.62
N ALA A 52 -8.62 9.89 9.84
CA ALA A 52 -9.62 10.33 8.88
C ALA A 52 -10.75 11.11 9.58
N GLY A 53 -11.04 12.32 9.09
CA GLY A 53 -12.04 13.21 9.69
C GLY A 53 -11.58 13.98 10.93
N THR A 54 -10.32 13.86 11.34
CA THR A 54 -9.77 14.63 12.49
C THR A 54 -9.67 16.13 12.18
N PHE A 55 -9.45 16.49 10.92
CA PHE A 55 -9.33 17.88 10.49
C PHE A 55 -10.59 18.30 9.75
N SER A 56 -11.16 19.44 10.15
CA SER A 56 -12.23 20.12 9.42
C SER A 56 -11.63 21.25 8.59
N SER A 57 -11.96 21.30 7.31
CA SER A 57 -11.55 22.35 6.40
C SER A 57 -12.68 22.64 5.42
N ASP A 58 -12.84 23.91 5.05
CA ASP A 58 -13.78 24.32 4.00
C ASP A 58 -13.29 23.94 2.60
N ILE A 59 -12.00 23.60 2.48
CA ILE A 59 -11.36 23.18 1.23
C ILE A 59 -11.51 21.66 1.06
N LYS A 60 -12.32 21.26 0.08
CA LYS A 60 -12.77 19.87 -0.11
C LYS A 60 -11.85 19.01 -0.97
N ASP A 61 -10.97 19.65 -1.73
CA ASP A 61 -10.10 19.05 -2.75
C ASP A 61 -8.61 19.08 -2.37
N ILE A 62 -8.30 19.33 -1.09
CA ILE A 62 -6.92 19.34 -0.56
C ILE A 62 -6.14 18.10 -0.99
N SER A 63 -6.76 16.91 -0.97
CA SER A 63 -6.06 15.67 -1.35
C SER A 63 -5.56 15.70 -2.80
N SER A 64 -6.36 16.26 -3.72
CA SER A 64 -6.05 16.29 -5.15
C SER A 64 -5.19 17.48 -5.55
N ASN A 65 -5.25 18.58 -4.81
CA ASN A 65 -4.59 19.84 -5.14
C ASN A 65 -3.59 20.30 -4.07
N HIS A 66 -3.05 19.38 -3.26
CA HIS A 66 -2.16 19.69 -2.13
C HIS A 66 -0.94 20.52 -2.56
N ASP A 67 -0.29 20.17 -3.68
CA ASP A 67 0.87 20.90 -4.20
C ASP A 67 0.56 22.37 -4.51
N PHE A 68 -0.63 22.64 -5.06
CA PHE A 68 -1.08 24.01 -5.35
C PHE A 68 -1.22 24.82 -4.06
N TYR A 69 -1.88 24.27 -3.04
CA TYR A 69 -2.09 24.97 -1.77
C TYR A 69 -0.78 25.17 -1.01
N ILE A 70 0.12 24.18 -0.99
CA ILE A 70 1.45 24.31 -0.39
C ILE A 70 2.25 25.41 -1.11
N GLY A 71 2.22 25.42 -2.44
CA GLY A 71 2.89 26.45 -3.24
C GLY A 71 2.31 27.85 -3.03
N GLN A 72 1.00 27.97 -2.84
CA GLN A 72 0.34 29.23 -2.49
C GLN A 72 0.84 29.76 -1.15
N GLU A 73 0.85 28.93 -0.11
CA GLU A 73 1.29 29.35 1.24
C GLU A 73 2.77 29.68 1.30
N LEU A 74 3.63 28.92 0.61
CA LEU A 74 5.05 29.25 0.51
C LEU A 74 5.28 30.61 -0.17
N ARG A 75 4.49 30.95 -1.18
CA ARG A 75 4.56 32.29 -1.78
C ARG A 75 4.11 33.37 -0.80
N ASN A 76 2.96 33.18 -0.15
CA ASN A 76 2.39 34.14 0.80
C ASN A 76 3.33 34.41 2.00
N ALA A 77 4.07 33.39 2.45
CA ALA A 77 5.01 33.51 3.57
C ALA A 77 6.32 34.24 3.22
N HIS A 78 6.60 34.45 1.94
CA HIS A 78 7.82 35.09 1.42
C HIS A 78 7.56 36.48 0.80
N GLU A 79 6.34 37.01 0.94
CA GLU A 79 5.96 38.41 0.70
C GLU A 79 5.89 39.21 2.02
#